data_AF-A0A5N8VVI1-F1
#
_entry.id   AF-A0A5N8VVI1-F1
#
_cell.length_a   1.000
_cell.length_b   1.000
_cell.length_c   1.000
_cell.angle_alpha   90.00
_cell.angle_beta   90.00
_cell.angle_gamma   90.00
#
_symmetry.space_group_name_H-M   'P 1'
#
loop_
_entity.id
_entity.type
_entity.pdbx_description
1 polymer ?
#
loop_
_entity_poly.entity_id
_entity_poly.type
_entity_poly.pdbx_seq_one_letter_code
_entity_poly.pdbx_strand_id
1 'polypeptide(L)'
;MQRKHLLVAGALALGLTASASSAYAITGWRYHGSDYAGVTAVDESYIGVCDKEADNHRVTSYYREYPNPPGTNGSVYDGNGSASPCSGYNSPTWIVDFNVCEATQGCSRWMSEG
;
A
#
# COMPACT_ATOMS: atom_id res chain seq x y z
N MET A 1 69.56 8.27 24.28
CA MET A 1 68.19 8.66 24.68
C MET A 1 67.21 8.08 23.67
N GLN A 2 66.50 6.99 24.00
CA GLN A 2 65.45 6.41 23.14
C GLN A 2 64.08 6.86 23.64
N ARG A 3 63.30 7.52 22.77
CA ARG A 3 61.86 7.76 23.02
C ARG A 3 61.06 6.72 22.24
N LYS A 4 60.38 5.86 22.97
CA LYS A 4 59.31 4.99 22.48
C LYS A 4 57.97 5.70 22.63
N HIS A 5 57.02 5.24 21.83
CA HIS A 5 55.57 5.43 21.91
C HIS A 5 55.01 6.69 21.24
N LEU A 6 54.24 6.50 20.16
CA LEU A 6 52.81 6.72 20.23
C LEU A 6 52.06 5.95 19.13
N LEU A 7 51.02 5.25 19.59
CA LEU A 7 50.07 4.46 18.81
C LEU A 7 49.08 5.38 18.08
N VAL A 8 48.69 4.93 16.88
CA VAL A 8 47.33 4.84 16.32
C VAL A 8 46.35 5.99 16.62
N ALA A 9 45.96 6.72 15.57
CA ALA A 9 44.62 7.25 15.33
C ALA A 9 44.66 8.01 13.99
N GLY A 10 43.72 7.91 13.06
CA GLY A 10 42.46 7.20 12.99
C GLY A 10 41.88 7.48 11.60
N ALA A 11 41.25 6.49 11.00
CA ALA A 11 40.43 6.68 9.82
C ALA A 11 39.16 5.86 10.00
N LEU A 12 38.33 6.24 10.98
CA LEU A 12 36.94 5.83 11.00
C LEU A 12 36.19 6.75 10.04
N ALA A 13 36.18 6.37 8.76
CA ALA A 13 35.19 6.87 7.82
C ALA A 13 33.82 6.33 8.28
N LEU A 14 33.12 7.13 9.08
CA LEU A 14 31.70 6.94 9.37
C LEU A 14 30.94 7.16 8.06
N GLY A 15 30.82 6.11 7.27
CA GLY A 15 29.88 6.05 6.17
C GLY A 15 28.48 6.15 6.77
N LEU A 16 27.91 7.35 6.75
CA LEU A 16 26.46 7.52 6.89
C LEU A 16 25.82 6.84 5.67
N THR A 17 25.52 5.55 5.79
CA THR A 17 24.48 4.95 4.97
C THR A 17 23.18 5.55 5.50
N ALA A 18 22.74 6.66 4.91
CA ALA A 18 21.36 7.09 5.05
C ALA A 18 20.51 5.94 4.51
N SER A 19 19.95 5.14 5.41
CA SER A 19 18.84 4.25 5.08
C SER A 19 17.74 5.17 4.60
N ALA A 20 17.54 5.27 3.28
CA ALA A 20 16.36 5.91 2.74
C ALA A 20 15.18 5.12 3.30
N SER A 21 14.46 5.71 4.26
CA SER A 21 13.15 5.22 4.67
C SER A 21 12.31 5.18 3.40
N SER A 22 11.83 4.01 3.01
CA SER A 22 10.83 3.85 1.95
C SER A 22 9.69 4.82 2.24
N ALA A 23 9.37 5.70 1.29
CA ALA A 23 8.19 6.56 1.39
C ALA A 23 6.96 5.64 1.35
N TYR A 24 6.29 5.50 2.49
CA TYR A 24 5.21 4.53 2.76
C TYR A 24 3.88 4.91 2.09
N ALA A 25 3.87 5.06 0.76
CA ALA A 25 2.60 5.14 0.05
C ALA A 25 2.52 4.33 -1.26
N ILE A 26 1.39 3.64 -1.45
CA ILE A 26 1.15 2.75 -2.58
C ILE A 26 0.32 3.44 -3.68
N THR A 27 0.72 3.27 -4.94
CA THR A 27 -0.06 3.77 -6.08
C THR A 27 -0.24 2.69 -7.13
N GLY A 28 -1.44 2.62 -7.70
CA GLY A 28 -1.75 1.72 -8.80
C GLY A 28 -3.05 0.94 -8.61
N TRP A 29 -3.20 -0.09 -9.44
CA TRP A 29 -4.45 -0.83 -9.61
C TRP A 29 -4.24 -2.32 -9.36
N ARG A 30 -5.25 -2.96 -8.77
CA ARG A 30 -5.38 -4.41 -8.68
C ARG A 30 -6.68 -4.86 -9.31
N TYR A 31 -6.57 -5.98 -10.00
CA TYR A 31 -7.67 -6.62 -10.71
C TYR A 31 -7.91 -8.01 -10.15
N HIS A 32 -9.17 -8.40 -10.10
CA HIS A 32 -9.62 -9.78 -9.93
C HIS A 32 -10.75 -9.96 -10.93
N GLY A 33 -10.61 -10.91 -11.86
CA GLY A 33 -11.53 -10.97 -13.00
C GLY A 33 -11.54 -9.66 -13.81
N SER A 34 -12.74 -9.13 -14.09
CA SER A 34 -12.92 -7.82 -14.73
C SER A 34 -13.07 -6.66 -13.72
N ASP A 35 -13.09 -6.98 -12.42
CA ASP A 35 -13.25 -6.04 -11.32
C ASP A 35 -11.91 -5.47 -10.86
N TYR A 36 -11.95 -4.30 -10.22
CA TYR A 36 -10.72 -3.65 -9.81
C TYR A 36 -10.84 -2.75 -8.58
N ALA A 37 -9.71 -2.56 -7.92
CA ALA A 37 -9.51 -1.53 -6.92
C ALA A 37 -8.21 -0.77 -7.19
N GLY A 38 -8.08 0.45 -6.70
CA GLY A 38 -6.84 1.19 -6.85
C GLY A 38 -6.71 2.41 -5.96
N VAL A 39 -5.45 2.75 -5.70
CA VAL A 39 -5.04 3.95 -4.97
C VAL A 39 -4.39 4.92 -5.96
N THR A 40 -4.88 6.15 -5.97
CA THR A 40 -4.40 7.19 -6.89
C THR A 40 -3.23 7.97 -6.31
N ALA A 41 -2.25 8.28 -7.16
CA ALA A 41 -0.99 8.92 -6.79
C ALA A 41 -1.08 10.36 -6.29
N VAL A 42 -2.23 11.02 -6.42
CA VAL A 42 -2.37 12.42 -6.00
C VAL A 42 -2.51 12.52 -4.47
N ASP A 43 -3.20 11.55 -3.86
CA ASP A 43 -3.58 11.66 -2.46
C ASP A 43 -3.16 10.46 -1.61
N GLU A 44 -2.84 9.30 -2.21
CA GLU A 44 -2.36 8.06 -1.54
C GLU A 44 -3.19 7.60 -0.31
N SER A 45 -4.34 8.21 -0.15
CA SER A 45 -5.33 8.10 0.91
C SER A 45 -6.69 7.81 0.30
N TYR A 46 -6.88 8.08 -1.00
CA TYR A 46 -8.05 7.67 -1.73
C TYR A 46 -7.89 6.25 -2.28
N ILE A 47 -8.85 5.39 -1.95
CA ILE A 47 -9.01 4.08 -2.58
C ILE A 47 -10.37 3.97 -3.25
N GLY A 48 -10.37 3.55 -4.51
CA GLY A 48 -11.56 3.25 -5.30
C GLY A 48 -11.71 1.75 -5.54
N VAL A 49 -12.95 1.27 -5.65
CA VAL A 49 -13.30 -0.10 -6.03
C VAL A 49 -14.50 -0.09 -6.99
N CYS A 50 -14.43 -0.94 -8.01
CA CYS A 50 -15.41 -1.02 -9.06
C CYS A 50 -15.79 -2.47 -9.35
N ASP A 51 -17.08 -2.74 -9.22
CA ASP A 51 -17.79 -3.91 -9.73
C ASP A 51 -18.20 -3.63 -11.18
N LYS A 52 -17.41 -4.15 -12.12
CA LYS A 52 -17.54 -3.84 -13.54
C LYS A 52 -18.66 -4.63 -14.20
N GLU A 53 -18.96 -5.80 -13.66
CA GLU A 53 -19.84 -6.79 -14.29
C GLU A 53 -21.21 -6.80 -13.60
N ALA A 54 -22.29 -6.84 -14.37
CA ALA A 54 -23.65 -6.95 -13.82
C ALA A 54 -23.98 -8.41 -13.44
N ASP A 55 -23.08 -9.07 -12.73
CA ASP A 55 -23.12 -10.51 -12.42
C ASP A 55 -23.38 -10.81 -10.94
N ASN A 56 -23.54 -9.76 -10.12
CA ASN A 56 -23.83 -9.85 -8.70
C ASN A 56 -22.71 -10.56 -7.91
N HIS A 57 -21.46 -10.49 -8.40
CA HIS A 57 -20.29 -10.98 -7.66
C HIS A 57 -19.96 -10.14 -6.44
N ARG A 58 -20.35 -8.86 -6.40
CA ARG A 58 -20.20 -7.94 -5.26
C ARG A 58 -18.74 -7.81 -4.84
N VAL A 59 -18.16 -6.67 -5.16
CA VAL A 59 -16.73 -6.43 -5.04
C VAL A 59 -16.42 -5.68 -3.75
N THR A 60 -15.42 -6.15 -3.03
CA THR A 60 -14.89 -5.47 -1.83
C THR A 60 -13.39 -5.32 -1.97
N SER A 61 -12.89 -4.10 -1.80
CA SER A 61 -11.47 -3.87 -1.60
C SER A 61 -11.18 -3.80 -0.11
N TYR A 62 -10.20 -4.56 0.37
CA TYR A 62 -9.64 -4.37 1.71
C TYR A 62 -8.32 -3.62 1.61
N TYR A 63 -8.06 -2.74 2.56
CA TYR A 63 -6.86 -1.91 2.58
C TYR A 63 -6.27 -1.78 3.98
N ARG A 64 -4.99 -1.44 4.05
CA ARG A 64 -4.23 -1.19 5.28
C ARG A 64 -3.62 0.19 5.25
N GLU A 65 -3.57 0.81 6.43
CA GLU A 65 -3.16 2.20 6.62
C GLU A 65 -1.87 2.34 7.45
N TYR A 66 -1.17 3.47 7.31
CA TYR A 66 -0.01 3.87 8.13
C TYR A 66 -0.33 5.03 9.09
N PRO A 67 0.33 5.21 10.26
CA PRO A 67 1.14 4.22 10.95
C PRO A 67 0.25 3.12 11.53
N ASN A 68 0.57 1.87 11.19
CA ASN A 68 -0.08 0.70 11.75
C ASN A 68 0.14 0.64 13.28
N PRO A 69 -0.82 0.09 14.02
CA PRO A 69 -0.69 -1.33 14.33
C PRO A 69 -1.56 -2.15 13.37
N PRO A 70 -1.10 -3.36 12.96
CA PRO A 70 -1.83 -4.22 12.04
C PRO A 70 -3.26 -4.43 12.55
N GLY A 71 -4.25 -3.82 11.90
CA GLY A 71 -5.63 -3.83 12.39
C GLY A 71 -6.50 -2.63 12.02
N THR A 72 -5.96 -1.51 11.55
CA THR A 72 -6.75 -0.49 10.82
C THR A 72 -6.93 -0.97 9.38
N ASN A 73 -7.60 -2.10 9.26
CA ASN A 73 -8.01 -2.69 8.00
C ASN A 73 -9.38 -2.11 7.69
N GLY A 74 -9.47 -1.30 6.64
CA GLY A 74 -10.75 -0.84 6.15
C GLY A 74 -11.22 -1.67 4.96
N SER A 75 -12.47 -1.47 4.57
CA SER A 75 -12.96 -1.98 3.31
C SER A 75 -13.81 -0.94 2.59
N VAL A 76 -13.76 -1.00 1.26
CA VAL A 76 -14.68 -0.29 0.38
C VAL A 76 -15.45 -1.34 -0.39
N TYR A 77 -16.77 -1.19 -0.45
CA TYR A 77 -17.68 -2.09 -1.12
C TYR A 77 -18.29 -1.43 -2.35
N ASP A 78 -18.27 -2.12 -3.48
CA ASP A 78 -19.11 -1.81 -4.63
C ASP A 78 -19.91 -3.06 -5.04
N GLY A 79 -21.22 -2.89 -5.17
CA GLY A 79 -22.12 -3.97 -5.60
C GLY A 79 -23.08 -3.51 -6.68
N ASN A 80 -22.72 -2.41 -7.36
CA ASN A 80 -23.56 -1.79 -8.36
C ASN A 80 -23.44 -2.48 -9.74
N GLY A 81 -22.44 -3.35 -9.93
CA GLY A 81 -22.26 -4.18 -11.13
C GLY A 81 -22.39 -3.43 -12.45
N SER A 82 -21.89 -2.19 -12.53
CA SER A 82 -22.17 -1.30 -13.67
C SER A 82 -20.96 -0.51 -14.17
N ALA A 83 -19.74 -0.87 -13.75
CA ALA A 83 -18.48 -0.19 -14.10
C ALA A 83 -18.41 1.31 -13.69
N SER A 84 -19.54 1.96 -13.44
CA SER A 84 -19.68 3.35 -13.01
C SER A 84 -21.11 3.64 -12.51
N PRO A 85 -21.30 4.45 -11.45
CA PRO A 85 -20.23 4.98 -10.60
C PRO A 85 -19.61 3.90 -9.72
N CYS A 86 -18.30 4.00 -9.51
CA CYS A 86 -17.57 3.17 -8.57
C CYS A 86 -17.68 3.71 -7.14
N SER A 87 -17.43 2.84 -6.16
CA SER A 87 -17.30 3.25 -4.76
C SER A 87 -15.88 3.71 -4.45
N GLY A 88 -15.73 4.60 -3.47
CA GLY A 88 -14.43 5.01 -2.99
C GLY A 88 -14.46 5.55 -1.57
N TYR A 89 -13.29 5.62 -0.96
CA TYR A 89 -13.09 6.11 0.39
C TYR A 89 -11.83 6.97 0.46
N ASN A 90 -11.91 8.07 1.20
CA ASN A 90 -10.76 8.89 1.57
C ASN A 90 -10.36 8.52 2.99
N SER A 91 -9.23 7.83 3.11
CA SER A 91 -8.56 7.56 4.36
C SER A 91 -8.09 8.87 5.01
N PRO A 92 -8.15 8.98 6.34
CA PRO A 92 -7.50 10.08 7.05
C PRO A 92 -5.96 9.98 7.01
N THR A 93 -5.40 8.90 6.46
CA THR A 93 -3.97 8.62 6.41
C THR A 93 -3.56 7.88 5.12
N TRP A 94 -2.31 7.45 5.03
CA TRP A 94 -1.77 6.77 3.84
C TRP A 94 -2.17 5.30 3.80
N ILE A 95 -2.62 4.88 2.63
CA ILE A 95 -2.87 3.48 2.31
C ILE A 95 -1.53 2.88 1.87
N VAL A 96 -1.14 1.78 2.51
CA VAL A 96 0.12 1.08 2.27
C VAL A 96 -0.05 -0.28 1.61
N ASP A 97 -1.26 -0.84 1.71
CA ASP A 97 -1.59 -2.09 1.04
C ASP A 97 -3.07 -2.14 0.69
N PHE A 98 -3.40 -2.84 -0.39
CA PHE A 98 -4.79 -3.16 -0.70
C PHE A 98 -4.92 -4.45 -1.53
N ASN A 99 -6.11 -5.03 -1.53
CA ASN A 99 -6.50 -6.08 -2.46
C ASN A 99 -7.91 -5.82 -3.00
N VAL A 100 -8.37 -6.67 -3.91
CA VAL A 100 -9.76 -6.67 -4.38
C VAL A 100 -10.29 -8.09 -4.29
N CYS A 101 -11.52 -8.22 -3.82
CA CYS A 101 -12.19 -9.49 -3.61
C CYS A 101 -13.57 -9.47 -4.25
N GLU A 102 -13.92 -10.56 -4.90
CA GLU A 102 -15.30 -10.88 -5.28
C GLU A 102 -15.88 -11.85 -4.27
N ALA A 103 -17.13 -11.65 -3.86
CA ALA A 103 -17.75 -12.46 -2.81
C ALA A 103 -17.79 -13.96 -3.14
N THR A 104 -17.77 -14.31 -4.43
CA THR A 104 -17.85 -15.71 -4.89
C THR A 104 -16.52 -16.27 -5.43
N GLN A 105 -15.58 -15.42 -5.86
CA GLN A 105 -14.31 -15.84 -6.48
C GLN A 105 -13.09 -15.64 -5.59
N GLY A 106 -13.27 -15.12 -4.38
CA GLY A 106 -12.17 -14.86 -3.44
C GLY A 106 -11.42 -13.57 -3.78
N CYS A 107 -10.16 -13.48 -3.35
CA CYS A 107 -9.39 -12.25 -3.38
C CYS A 107 -8.16 -12.33 -4.28
N SER A 108 -7.82 -11.19 -4.89
CA SER A 108 -6.50 -10.96 -5.44
C SER A 108 -5.44 -11.07 -4.35
N ARG A 109 -4.17 -11.23 -4.77
CA ARG A 109 -3.04 -10.97 -3.88
C ARG A 109 -3.03 -9.50 -3.45
N TRP A 110 -2.44 -9.24 -2.29
CA TRP A 110 -2.19 -7.88 -1.83
C TRP A 110 -1.24 -7.15 -2.80
N MET A 111 -1.58 -5.91 -3.11
CA MET A 111 -0.63 -4.91 -3.53
C MET A 111 -0.02 -4.31 -2.28
N SER A 112 1.31 -4.34 -2.24
CA SER A 112 2.13 -3.71 -1.21
C SER A 112 3.15 -2.83 -1.92
N GLU A 113 3.69 -1.85 -1.21
CA GLU A 113 4.85 -1.12 -1.70
C GLU A 113 6.05 -2.02 -1.95
N GLY A 114 6.82 -1.66 -2.98
CA GLY A 114 8.03 -2.34 -3.41
C GLY A 114 9.29 -1.69 -2.84
#